data_AF-A0A7X3QDG5-F1
#
_entry.id   AF-A0A7X3QDG5-F1
#
_cell.length_a   1.000
_cell.length_b   1.000
_cell.length_c   1.000
_cell.angle_alpha   90.00
_cell.angle_beta   90.00
_cell.angle_gamma   90.00
#
_symmetry.space_group_name_H-M   'P 1'
#
loop_
_entity.id
_entity.type
_entity.pdbx_description
1 polymer ?
#
loop_
_entity_poly.entity_id
_entity_poly.type
_entity_poly.pdbx_seq_one_letter_code
_entity_poly.pdbx_strand_id
1 'polypeptide(L)'
;MRNIFRGLAESGQLHGHAVRQAIGSRRTRSDAPTALYVGLDAYRAAGGHTEDPLFEDDYVAILDPDLMEELALQKLNAEAAQYADGWKWTAAQTEFTWLDQQNHLIADVEQRAGFTDEETAALTEAEDRIEQAHARLDTFDSDLDAAGRQEQWDIVTREQARYAEIERARADRDAY
;
A
#
# COMPACT_ATOMS: atom_id res chain seq x y z
N MET A 1 29.62 4.42 14.05
CA MET A 1 31.07 4.42 13.70
C MET A 1 31.80 3.07 13.89
N ARG A 2 31.54 2.27 14.94
CA ARG A 2 32.31 1.03 15.24
C ARG A 2 32.24 -0.10 14.19
N ASN A 3 31.21 -0.14 13.34
CA ASN A 3 31.01 -1.24 12.37
C ASN A 3 31.87 -1.12 11.10
N ILE A 4 32.18 0.09 10.65
CA ILE A 4 32.86 0.33 9.37
C ILE A 4 34.35 0.00 9.46
N PHE A 5 34.99 0.46 10.54
CA PHE A 5 36.38 0.12 10.84
C PHE A 5 36.57 -1.38 10.98
N ARG A 6 35.60 -2.08 11.57
CA ARG A 6 35.61 -3.54 11.69
C ARG A 6 35.45 -4.23 10.32
N GLY A 7 34.46 -3.84 9.52
CA GLY A 7 34.25 -4.42 8.18
C GLY A 7 35.43 -4.19 7.23
N LEU A 8 36.06 -3.01 7.28
CA LEU A 8 37.26 -2.71 6.48
C LEU A 8 38.52 -3.44 6.99
N ALA A 9 38.60 -3.72 8.29
CA ALA A 9 39.67 -4.53 8.86
C ALA A 9 39.51 -6.01 8.46
N GLU A 10 38.29 -6.53 8.50
CA GLU A 10 37.95 -7.91 8.10
C GLU A 10 38.17 -8.17 6.61
N SER A 11 37.98 -7.15 5.75
CA SER A 11 38.27 -7.25 4.31
C SER A 11 39.75 -7.01 3.95
N GLY A 12 40.61 -6.69 4.92
CA GLY A 12 42.03 -6.37 4.68
C GLY A 12 42.28 -5.01 4.02
N GLN A 13 41.26 -4.14 3.96
CA GLN A 13 41.31 -2.84 3.25
C GLN A 13 41.40 -1.64 4.21
N LEU A 14 41.89 -1.84 5.44
CA LEU A 14 41.99 -0.80 6.46
C LEU A 14 43.14 0.19 6.20
N HIS A 15 43.07 0.92 5.09
CA HIS A 15 43.95 2.04 4.78
C HIS A 15 43.18 3.37 4.84
N GLY A 16 43.88 4.46 5.15
CA GLY A 16 43.27 5.78 5.41
C GLY A 16 42.40 6.31 4.26
N HIS A 17 42.68 5.91 3.01
CA HIS A 17 41.84 6.20 1.86
C HIS A 17 40.47 5.48 1.92
N ALA A 18 40.44 4.16 2.17
CA ALA A 18 39.18 3.40 2.32
C ALA A 18 38.34 3.91 3.50
N VAL A 19 38.96 4.28 4.61
CA VAL A 19 38.22 4.84 5.75
C VAL A 19 37.55 6.16 5.35
N ARG A 20 38.28 7.06 4.68
CA ARG A 20 37.71 8.31 4.16
C ARG A 20 36.64 8.07 3.12
N GLN A 21 36.84 7.13 2.20
CA GLN A 21 35.86 6.77 1.17
C GLN A 21 34.59 6.18 1.82
N ALA A 22 34.71 5.24 2.76
CA ALA A 22 33.57 4.63 3.43
C ALA A 22 32.78 5.63 4.30
N ILE A 23 33.45 6.65 4.86
CA ILE A 23 32.78 7.76 5.55
C ILE A 23 32.11 8.71 4.54
N GLY A 24 32.79 9.04 3.44
CA GLY A 24 32.28 9.90 2.38
C GLY A 24 31.11 9.29 1.61
N SER A 25 31.08 7.96 1.43
CA SER A 25 30.00 7.21 0.78
C SER A 25 28.68 7.22 1.54
N ARG A 26 28.67 7.66 2.82
CA ARG A 26 27.45 7.92 3.57
C ARG A 26 26.93 9.34 3.41
N ARG A 27 27.61 10.20 2.64
CA ARG A 27 27.12 11.55 2.40
C ARG A 27 26.13 11.51 1.26
N THR A 28 24.96 12.08 1.47
CA THR A 28 23.93 12.23 0.44
C THR A 28 23.97 13.65 -0.10
N ARG A 29 23.60 13.86 -1.36
CA ARG A 29 23.54 15.20 -1.95
C ARG A 29 22.18 15.83 -1.68
N SER A 30 22.12 17.15 -1.58
CA SER A 30 20.86 17.88 -1.39
C SER A 30 19.87 17.76 -2.56
N ASP A 31 20.32 17.33 -3.73
CA ASP A 31 19.48 17.04 -4.91
C ASP A 31 19.01 15.59 -5.00
N ALA A 32 19.35 14.75 -4.02
CA ALA A 32 18.81 13.40 -3.93
C ALA A 32 17.28 13.45 -3.74
N PRO A 33 16.52 12.49 -4.30
CA PRO A 33 15.05 12.48 -4.21
C PRO A 33 14.51 12.60 -2.78
N THR A 34 15.14 11.94 -1.82
CA THR A 34 14.78 12.00 -0.39
C THR A 34 14.99 13.39 0.21
N ALA A 35 16.10 14.05 -0.15
CA ALA A 35 16.43 15.40 0.29
C ALA A 35 15.49 16.45 -0.33
N LEU A 36 15.10 16.28 -1.60
CA LEU A 36 14.11 17.12 -2.25
C LEU A 36 12.70 16.95 -1.65
N TYR A 37 12.35 15.73 -1.27
CA TYR A 37 11.05 15.43 -0.67
C TYR A 37 10.90 15.96 0.75
N VAL A 38 11.93 15.83 1.59
CA VAL A 38 11.93 16.34 2.98
C VAL A 38 12.24 17.84 3.03
N GLY A 39 13.23 18.27 2.25
CA GLY A 39 13.79 19.62 2.29
C GLY A 39 14.93 19.77 3.30
N LEU A 40 15.92 20.60 2.96
CA LEU A 40 17.07 20.87 3.84
C LEU A 40 16.69 21.58 5.13
N ASP A 41 15.66 22.42 5.12
CA ASP A 41 15.24 23.17 6.31
C ASP A 41 14.65 22.25 7.38
N ALA A 42 13.83 21.27 6.99
CA ALA A 42 13.30 20.26 7.90
C ALA A 42 14.42 19.38 8.48
N TYR A 43 15.37 18.99 7.65
CA TYR A 43 16.54 18.24 8.09
C TYR A 43 17.42 19.01 9.09
N ARG A 44 17.69 20.30 8.83
CA ARG A 44 18.43 21.16 9.78
C ARG A 44 17.65 21.40 11.07
N ALA A 45 16.33 21.57 11.00
CA ALA A 45 15.48 21.71 12.17
C ALA A 45 15.50 20.47 13.07
N ALA A 46 15.65 19.29 12.48
CA ALA A 46 15.84 18.03 13.20
C ALA A 46 17.28 17.84 13.76
N GLY A 47 18.17 18.81 13.57
CA GLY A 47 19.56 18.75 14.03
C GLY A 47 20.54 18.11 13.04
N GLY A 48 20.13 17.92 11.79
CA GLY A 48 20.98 17.36 10.74
C GLY A 48 22.08 18.31 10.28
N HIS A 49 23.26 17.75 10.01
CA HIS A 49 24.43 18.53 9.61
C HIS A 49 24.63 18.54 8.10
N THR A 50 25.09 19.68 7.59
CA THR A 50 25.43 19.89 6.18
C THR A 50 26.85 20.41 6.01
N GLU A 51 27.52 20.00 4.94
CA GLU A 51 28.82 20.53 4.51
C GLU A 51 28.71 21.07 3.08
N ASP A 52 29.25 22.26 2.85
CA ASP A 52 29.41 22.79 1.48
C ASP A 52 30.64 22.14 0.83
N PRO A 53 30.49 21.44 -0.30
CA PRO A 53 31.62 20.84 -0.99
C PRO A 53 32.59 21.91 -1.49
N LEU A 54 33.89 21.71 -1.28
CA LEU A 54 34.90 22.71 -1.67
C LEU A 54 35.04 22.91 -3.19
N PHE A 55 34.58 21.94 -3.99
CA PHE A 55 34.77 21.91 -5.45
C PHE A 55 33.46 21.80 -6.23
N GLU A 56 32.32 21.73 -5.54
CA GLU A 56 31.01 21.50 -6.15
C GLU A 56 30.02 22.49 -5.52
N ASP A 57 29.66 23.53 -6.26
CA ASP A 57 28.78 24.62 -5.79
C ASP A 57 27.28 24.33 -6.02
N ASP A 58 26.97 23.26 -6.76
CA ASP A 58 25.60 22.96 -7.22
C ASP A 58 24.77 22.20 -6.18
N TYR A 59 25.36 21.71 -5.09
CA TYR A 59 24.66 21.01 -4.02
C TYR A 59 25.36 21.14 -2.68
N VAL A 60 24.61 20.81 -1.64
CA VAL A 60 25.10 20.72 -0.26
C VAL A 60 25.19 19.25 0.14
N ALA A 61 26.29 18.85 0.78
CA ALA A 61 26.45 17.50 1.29
C ALA A 61 25.70 17.33 2.62
N ILE A 62 24.84 16.33 2.68
CA ILE A 62 24.09 15.87 3.86
C ILE A 62 24.97 14.83 4.56
N LEU A 63 25.26 15.07 5.83
CA LEU A 63 26.16 14.21 6.61
C LEU A 63 25.47 13.03 7.29
N ASP A 64 24.18 13.18 7.61
CA ASP A 64 23.38 12.19 8.33
C ASP A 64 22.25 11.66 7.41
N PRO A 65 22.55 10.77 6.45
CA PRO A 65 21.56 10.25 5.51
C PRO A 65 20.46 9.46 6.22
N ASP A 66 20.79 8.77 7.31
CA ASP A 66 19.86 7.97 8.12
C ASP A 66 18.76 8.89 8.70
N LEU A 67 19.12 10.08 9.19
CA LEU A 67 18.15 11.07 9.68
C LEU A 67 17.27 11.61 8.55
N MET A 68 17.85 11.83 7.36
CA MET A 68 17.07 12.26 6.20
C MET A 68 16.05 11.20 5.79
N GLU A 69 16.43 9.93 5.82
CA GLU A 69 15.56 8.80 5.52
C GLU A 69 14.44 8.65 6.57
N GLU A 70 14.76 8.80 7.86
CA GLU A 70 13.77 8.80 8.93
C GLU A 70 12.73 9.91 8.76
N LEU A 71 13.15 11.13 8.44
CA LEU A 71 12.25 12.26 8.19
C LEU A 71 11.38 12.03 6.95
N ALA A 72 11.95 11.44 5.89
CA ALA A 72 11.20 11.09 4.69
C ALA A 72 10.12 10.06 5.01
N LEU A 73 10.47 9.02 5.77
CA LEU A 73 9.54 7.97 6.17
C LEU A 73 8.44 8.50 7.10
N GLN A 74 8.76 9.40 8.04
CA GLN A 74 7.76 10.05 8.89
C GLN A 74 6.75 10.85 8.09
N LYS A 75 7.24 11.65 7.12
CA LYS A 75 6.38 12.44 6.24
C LYS A 75 5.49 11.54 5.37
N LEU A 76 6.06 10.49 4.77
CA LEU A 76 5.31 9.51 3.98
C LEU A 76 4.25 8.78 4.81
N ASN A 77 4.56 8.39 6.05
CA ASN A 77 3.58 7.74 6.94
C ASN A 77 2.42 8.68 7.32
N ALA A 78 2.69 9.97 7.52
CA ALA A 78 1.64 10.95 7.79
C ALA A 78 0.69 11.13 6.59
N GLU A 79 1.22 11.08 5.36
CA GLU A 79 0.41 11.06 4.14
C GLU A 79 -0.36 9.74 4.00
N ALA A 80 0.29 8.60 4.26
CA ALA A 80 -0.33 7.28 4.20
C ALA A 80 -1.51 7.13 5.19
N ALA A 81 -1.40 7.74 6.37
CA ALA A 81 -2.46 7.73 7.38
C ALA A 81 -3.77 8.37 6.91
N GLN A 82 -3.74 9.26 5.91
CA GLN A 82 -4.94 9.85 5.33
C GLN A 82 -5.79 8.82 4.58
N TYR A 83 -5.19 7.70 4.16
CA TYR A 83 -5.85 6.60 3.48
C TYR A 83 -6.18 5.45 4.44
N ALA A 84 -6.04 5.63 5.76
CA ALA A 84 -6.40 4.57 6.71
C ALA A 84 -7.90 4.27 6.69
N ASP A 85 -8.75 5.27 6.39
CA ASP A 85 -10.19 5.09 6.29
C ASP A 85 -10.55 4.35 4.99
N GLY A 86 -10.99 3.11 5.14
CA GLY A 86 -11.46 2.25 4.04
C GLY A 86 -10.44 1.26 3.49
N TRP A 87 -9.20 1.26 4.00
CA TRP A 87 -8.15 0.31 3.61
C TRP A 87 -7.76 -0.61 4.76
N LYS A 88 -7.49 -1.90 4.47
CA LYS A 88 -7.09 -2.89 5.49
C LYS A 88 -5.72 -2.58 6.10
N TRP A 89 -4.79 -2.07 5.30
CA TRP A 89 -3.46 -1.66 5.71
C TRP A 89 -2.91 -0.59 4.76
N THR A 90 -2.00 0.23 5.27
CA THR A 90 -1.22 1.20 4.50
C THR A 90 0.24 1.01 4.83
N ALA A 91 1.12 0.99 3.83
CA ALA A 91 2.56 0.93 4.03
C ALA A 91 3.23 2.06 3.25
N ALA A 92 4.23 2.69 3.86
CA ALA A 92 4.99 3.77 3.27
C ALA A 92 6.47 3.38 3.24
N GLN A 93 7.15 3.61 2.11
CA GLN A 93 8.56 3.29 1.92
C GLN A 93 9.25 4.40 1.11
N THR A 94 10.52 4.65 1.40
CA THR A 94 11.37 5.67 0.76
C THR A 94 11.88 5.21 -0.60
N GLU A 95 12.04 3.90 -0.79
CA GLU A 95 12.38 3.28 -2.06
C GLU A 95 11.35 2.19 -2.39
N PHE A 96 11.09 2.00 -3.68
CA PHE A 96 10.15 0.99 -4.16
C PHE A 96 10.85 0.14 -5.21
N THR A 97 11.29 -1.07 -4.83
CA THR A 97 11.95 -1.98 -5.75
C THR A 97 10.94 -2.82 -6.52
N TRP A 98 11.40 -3.47 -7.59
CA TRP A 98 10.58 -4.42 -8.34
C TRP A 98 10.12 -5.62 -7.50
N LEU A 99 10.93 -6.04 -6.51
CA LEU A 99 10.54 -7.09 -5.57
C LEU A 99 9.43 -6.61 -4.62
N ASP A 100 9.52 -5.37 -4.14
CA ASP A 100 8.47 -4.77 -3.30
C ASP A 100 7.15 -4.66 -4.06
N GLN A 101 7.22 -4.32 -5.35
CA GLN A 101 6.05 -4.32 -6.22
C GLN A 101 5.37 -5.70 -6.26
N GLN A 102 6.14 -6.78 -6.44
CA GLN A 102 5.56 -8.13 -6.48
C GLN A 102 4.97 -8.57 -5.14
N ASN A 103 5.61 -8.21 -4.03
CA ASN A 103 5.13 -8.56 -2.69
C ASN A 103 3.90 -7.75 -2.27
N HIS A 104 3.75 -6.51 -2.75
CA HIS A 104 2.60 -5.66 -2.42
C HIS A 104 1.41 -5.82 -3.38
N LEU A 105 1.57 -6.50 -4.51
CA LEU A 105 0.47 -6.87 -5.42
C LEU A 105 -0.36 -8.05 -4.91
N ILE A 106 0.22 -8.89 -4.05
CA ILE A 106 -0.47 -10.01 -3.46
C ILE A 106 -0.87 -9.61 -2.05
N ALA A 107 -2.12 -9.15 -1.90
CA ALA A 107 -2.70 -9.12 -0.58
C ALA A 107 -2.74 -10.56 -0.07
N ASP A 108 -2.07 -10.82 1.06
CA ASP A 108 -2.32 -12.04 1.83
C ASP A 108 -3.70 -11.86 2.45
N VAL A 109 -4.72 -12.14 1.63
CA VAL A 109 -6.09 -12.21 2.10
C VAL A 109 -6.13 -13.53 2.82
N GLU A 110 -6.22 -13.49 4.15
CA GLU A 110 -6.66 -14.65 4.92
C GLU A 110 -7.79 -15.30 4.14
N GLN A 111 -7.60 -16.56 3.77
CA GLN A 111 -8.61 -17.32 3.07
C GLN A 111 -9.82 -17.37 3.99
N ARG A 112 -10.79 -16.48 3.72
CA ARG A 112 -12.06 -16.44 4.44
C ARG A 112 -12.64 -17.83 4.46
N ALA A 113 -13.26 -18.23 5.57
CA ALA A 113 -13.87 -19.54 5.65
C ALA A 113 -14.80 -19.72 4.44
N GLY A 114 -14.71 -20.87 3.78
CA GLY A 114 -15.62 -21.21 2.68
C GLY A 114 -17.07 -21.08 3.15
N PHE A 115 -17.97 -20.79 2.22
CA PHE A 115 -19.39 -20.96 2.49
C PHE A 115 -19.66 -22.42 2.89
N THR A 116 -20.63 -22.64 3.78
CA THR A 116 -21.14 -23.99 4.01
C THR A 116 -21.83 -24.51 2.75
N ASP A 117 -22.07 -25.82 2.67
CA ASP A 117 -22.82 -26.41 1.56
C ASP A 117 -24.23 -25.80 1.43
N GLU A 118 -24.86 -25.48 2.57
CA GLU A 118 -26.18 -24.82 2.62
C GLU A 118 -26.13 -23.37 2.13
N GLU A 119 -25.12 -22.60 2.58
CA GLU A 119 -24.90 -21.22 2.12
C GLU A 119 -24.58 -21.18 0.62
N THR A 120 -23.75 -22.10 0.14
CA THR A 120 -23.39 -22.22 -1.28
C THR A 120 -24.62 -22.54 -2.12
N ALA A 121 -25.46 -23.50 -1.69
CA ALA A 121 -26.70 -23.83 -2.39
C ALA A 121 -27.68 -22.65 -2.42
N ALA A 122 -27.81 -21.91 -1.31
CA ALA A 122 -28.66 -20.72 -1.24
C ALA A 122 -28.13 -19.58 -2.13
N LEU A 123 -26.81 -19.43 -2.23
CA LEU A 123 -26.14 -18.46 -3.10
C LEU A 123 -26.45 -18.78 -4.57
N THR A 124 -26.18 -20.02 -5.01
CA THR A 124 -26.45 -20.45 -6.39
C THR A 124 -27.93 -20.28 -6.77
N GLU A 125 -28.86 -20.62 -5.87
CA GLU A 125 -30.29 -20.41 -6.12
C GLU A 125 -30.65 -18.94 -6.33
N ALA A 126 -30.09 -18.04 -5.50
CA ALA A 126 -30.33 -16.62 -5.64
C ALA A 126 -29.71 -16.07 -6.94
N GLU A 127 -28.59 -16.62 -7.39
CA GLU A 127 -27.85 -16.25 -8.62
C GLU A 127 -28.71 -16.56 -9.84
N ASP A 128 -29.20 -17.79 -9.89
CA ASP A 128 -30.09 -18.28 -10.95
C ASP A 128 -31.35 -17.41 -11.02
N ARG A 129 -31.88 -16.98 -9.87
CA ARG A 129 -33.06 -16.12 -9.81
C ARG A 129 -32.79 -14.69 -10.28
N ILE A 130 -31.63 -14.12 -9.98
CA ILE A 130 -31.21 -12.80 -10.50
C ILE A 130 -30.97 -12.88 -12.00
N GLU A 131 -30.29 -13.91 -12.48
CA GLU A 131 -30.03 -14.12 -13.91
C GLU A 131 -31.35 -14.28 -14.67
N GLN A 132 -32.26 -15.12 -14.19
CA GLN A 132 -33.61 -15.21 -14.76
C GLN A 132 -34.33 -13.87 -14.71
N ALA A 133 -34.12 -13.08 -13.65
CA ALA A 133 -34.75 -11.79 -13.52
C ALA A 133 -34.26 -10.79 -14.59
N HIS A 134 -32.95 -10.72 -14.78
CA HIS A 134 -32.31 -9.91 -15.82
C HIS A 134 -32.63 -10.42 -17.23
N ALA A 135 -32.64 -11.73 -17.47
CA ALA A 135 -32.95 -12.30 -18.78
C ALA A 135 -34.36 -11.90 -19.26
N ARG A 136 -35.33 -11.78 -18.34
CA ARG A 136 -36.67 -11.27 -18.67
C ARG A 136 -36.72 -9.76 -18.93
N LEU A 137 -35.81 -8.98 -18.32
CA LEU A 137 -35.64 -7.56 -18.65
C LEU A 137 -34.96 -7.39 -20.02
N ASP A 138 -33.99 -8.26 -20.33
CA ASP A 138 -33.20 -8.24 -21.55
C ASP A 138 -33.91 -8.86 -22.76
N THR A 139 -34.97 -9.64 -22.57
CA THR A 139 -35.90 -10.03 -23.65
C THR A 139 -36.66 -8.80 -24.18
N PHE A 140 -35.96 -8.00 -24.99
CA PHE A 140 -36.42 -6.99 -25.93
C PHE A 140 -37.70 -6.22 -25.55
N ASP A 141 -37.64 -5.37 -24.50
CA ASP A 141 -38.46 -4.19 -24.12
C ASP A 141 -39.98 -4.09 -24.49
N SER A 142 -40.64 -5.15 -24.97
CA SER A 142 -41.95 -5.05 -25.64
C SER A 142 -43.06 -5.91 -25.01
N ASP A 143 -42.72 -6.88 -24.15
CA ASP A 143 -43.74 -7.76 -23.53
C ASP A 143 -44.10 -7.39 -22.09
N LEU A 144 -43.24 -6.64 -21.37
CA LEU A 144 -43.49 -6.21 -19.99
C LEU A 144 -44.02 -4.77 -19.94
N ASP A 145 -45.18 -4.59 -19.32
CA ASP A 145 -45.69 -3.28 -18.96
C ASP A 145 -44.91 -2.68 -17.77
N ALA A 146 -45.31 -1.48 -17.33
CA ALA A 146 -44.66 -0.82 -16.20
C ALA A 146 -44.77 -1.63 -14.89
N ALA A 147 -45.85 -2.38 -14.69
CA ALA A 147 -46.04 -3.20 -13.50
C ALA A 147 -45.14 -4.44 -13.54
N GLY A 148 -45.03 -5.11 -14.69
CA GLY A 148 -44.13 -6.25 -14.88
C GLY A 148 -42.66 -5.87 -14.73
N ARG A 149 -42.25 -4.69 -15.22
CA ARG A 149 -40.90 -4.16 -14.96
C ARG A 149 -40.66 -3.88 -13.48
N GLN A 150 -41.64 -3.32 -12.76
CA GLN A 150 -41.50 -3.04 -11.33
C GLN A 150 -41.38 -4.33 -10.51
N GLU A 151 -42.24 -5.32 -10.75
CA GLU A 151 -42.16 -6.63 -10.10
C GLU A 151 -40.77 -7.28 -10.30
N GLN A 152 -40.21 -7.12 -11.48
CA GLN A 152 -38.89 -7.64 -11.82
C GLN A 152 -37.76 -6.94 -11.06
N TRP A 153 -37.81 -5.62 -10.97
CA TRP A 153 -36.90 -4.84 -10.13
C TRP A 153 -37.00 -5.22 -8.65
N ASP A 154 -38.22 -5.47 -8.16
CA ASP A 154 -38.44 -5.91 -6.78
C ASP A 154 -37.83 -7.31 -6.53
N ILE A 155 -37.90 -8.21 -7.52
CA ILE A 155 -37.25 -9.53 -7.45
C ILE A 155 -35.73 -9.38 -7.34
N VAL A 156 -35.10 -8.58 -8.22
CA VAL A 156 -33.64 -8.36 -8.18
C VAL A 156 -33.22 -7.76 -6.85
N THR A 157 -33.95 -6.74 -6.38
CA THR A 157 -33.66 -6.06 -5.11
C THR A 157 -33.76 -7.01 -3.93
N ARG A 158 -34.81 -7.86 -3.89
CA ARG A 158 -34.99 -8.86 -2.83
C ARG A 158 -33.87 -9.90 -2.82
N GLU A 159 -33.48 -10.42 -3.98
CA GLU A 159 -32.41 -11.41 -4.02
C GLU A 159 -31.07 -10.80 -3.65
N GLN A 160 -30.75 -9.59 -4.14
CA GLN A 160 -29.55 -8.87 -3.70
C GLN A 160 -29.53 -8.64 -2.18
N ALA A 161 -30.67 -8.41 -1.55
CA ALA A 161 -30.77 -8.33 -0.10
C ALA A 161 -30.52 -9.69 0.59
N ARG A 162 -31.07 -10.79 0.07
CA ARG A 162 -30.82 -12.16 0.56
C ARG A 162 -29.33 -12.53 0.45
N TYR A 163 -28.72 -12.19 -0.68
CA TYR A 163 -27.27 -12.30 -0.89
C TYR A 163 -26.46 -11.56 0.17
N ALA A 164 -26.79 -10.29 0.41
CA ALA A 164 -26.10 -9.48 1.40
C ALA A 164 -26.30 -10.02 2.82
N GLU A 165 -27.43 -10.64 3.12
CA GLU A 165 -27.71 -11.29 4.41
C GLU A 165 -26.86 -12.55 4.61
N ILE A 166 -26.73 -13.41 3.58
CA ILE A 166 -25.86 -14.59 3.61
C ILE A 166 -24.39 -14.16 3.79
N GLU A 167 -23.95 -13.13 3.08
CA GLU A 167 -22.61 -12.55 3.24
C GLU A 167 -22.38 -11.96 4.65
N ARG A 168 -23.37 -11.28 5.25
CA ARG A 168 -23.27 -10.81 6.63
C ARG A 168 -23.21 -11.94 7.64
N ALA A 169 -24.06 -12.95 7.51
CA ALA A 169 -24.05 -14.12 8.39
C ALA A 169 -22.71 -14.86 8.34
N ARG A 170 -22.09 -14.92 7.15
CA ARG A 170 -20.73 -15.43 6.98
C ARG A 170 -19.68 -14.53 7.62
N ALA A 171 -19.77 -13.22 7.44
CA ALA A 171 -18.84 -12.26 8.05
C ALA A 171 -18.89 -12.30 9.59
N ASP A 172 -20.08 -12.48 10.17
CA ASP A 172 -20.27 -12.63 11.62
C ASP A 172 -19.67 -13.94 12.15
N ARG A 173 -19.63 -15.01 11.33
CA ARG A 173 -18.95 -16.27 11.66
C ARG A 173 -17.42 -16.13 11.66
N ASP A 174 -16.87 -15.35 10.73
CA ASP A 174 -15.42 -15.10 10.62
C ASP A 174 -14.90 -14.13 11.72
N ALA A 175 -15.78 -13.51 12.51
CA ALA A 175 -15.43 -12.56 13.58
C ALA A 175 -15.09 -13.20 14.94
N TYR A 176 -15.09 -14.55 15.04
CA TYR A 176 -14.79 -15.33 16.26
C TYR A 176 -13.66 -16.34 16.04
#